data_AF-A0A6N7H501-F1
#
_entry.id   AF-A0A6N7H501-F1
#
_cell.length_a   1.000
_cell.length_b   1.000
_cell.length_c   1.000
_cell.angle_alpha   90.00
_cell.angle_beta   90.00
_cell.angle_gamma   90.00
#
_symmetry.space_group_name_H-M   'P 1'
#
loop_
_entity.id
_entity.type
_entity.pdbx_description
1 polymer ?
#
loop_
_entity_poly.entity_id
_entity_poly.type
_entity_poly.pdbx_seq_one_letter_code
_entity_poly.pdbx_strand_id
1 'polypeptide(L)'
;MRLRSLLVAAPVALALATGLVGAAAPAQAQHGLPAVLTPAATDQFPEGVAWDPSRQALLVGSFAGPARISAVGRDGVARTVVSDPDVPGFAGLKVDAARHRIVAVYGNPTAPGPTGLGYYDLATGARLRLVSLAGGARSLNDVALDPAGVAYATDAGAGAVYRVDPAGHVSTLVSDPRLAPAIGANGIVWHPGGYLVVVNYTTGKLFRIDGHRLTEVWTPKPLVGGDGMALRPDGTLVVVTNRLDNLPGSVAALHELWLAGRVAIPLRTRSWPDPAPTTVAVTPFGSYVLDGRLDVFLAGGSARDFVLRRI
;
A
#
# COMPACT_ATOMS: atom_id res chain seq x y z
N MET A 1 2.79 -104.79 -0.48
CA MET A 1 3.95 -104.57 0.41
C MET A 1 4.91 -103.61 -0.29
N ARG A 2 5.44 -102.64 0.46
CA ARG A 2 6.45 -101.61 0.09
C ARG A 2 5.92 -100.24 -0.36
N LEU A 3 6.07 -99.29 0.57
CA LEU A 3 6.12 -97.84 0.35
C LEU A 3 7.17 -97.48 -0.70
N ARG A 4 6.93 -96.41 -1.47
CA ARG A 4 7.92 -95.35 -1.72
C ARG A 4 7.25 -93.99 -1.89
N SER A 5 7.50 -93.14 -0.89
CA SER A 5 7.31 -91.69 -0.90
C SER A 5 8.26 -91.05 -1.92
N LEU A 6 7.79 -90.07 -2.68
CA LEU A 6 8.65 -89.08 -3.34
C LEU A 6 7.92 -87.73 -3.36
N LEU A 7 8.61 -86.74 -2.81
CA LEU A 7 8.17 -85.37 -2.59
C LEU A 7 7.89 -84.67 -3.94
N VAL A 8 6.74 -84.01 -4.03
CA VAL A 8 6.45 -83.03 -5.08
C VAL A 8 6.88 -81.65 -4.56
N ALA A 9 7.87 -81.05 -5.20
CA ALA A 9 8.32 -79.69 -4.94
C ALA A 9 7.23 -78.69 -5.36
N ALA A 10 6.79 -77.84 -4.43
CA ALA A 10 5.88 -76.73 -4.71
C ALA A 10 6.65 -75.57 -5.37
N PRO A 11 6.13 -74.93 -6.42
CA PRO A 11 6.75 -73.74 -6.99
C PRO A 11 6.49 -72.53 -6.09
N VAL A 12 7.56 -71.82 -5.72
CA VAL A 12 7.49 -70.51 -5.06
C VAL A 12 7.01 -69.49 -6.10
N ALA A 13 5.77 -69.01 -5.93
CA ALA A 13 5.24 -67.90 -6.71
C ALA A 13 5.83 -66.58 -6.20
N LEU A 14 6.69 -65.96 -7.00
CA LEU A 14 7.24 -64.63 -6.75
C LEU A 14 6.16 -63.58 -7.08
N ALA A 15 5.46 -63.07 -6.07
CA ALA A 15 4.53 -61.96 -6.22
C ALA A 15 5.31 -60.66 -6.44
N LEU A 16 5.32 -60.16 -7.67
CA LEU A 16 5.79 -58.82 -8.01
C LEU A 16 4.79 -57.79 -7.47
N ALA A 17 5.12 -57.19 -6.32
CA ALA A 17 4.43 -56.01 -5.81
C ALA A 17 4.79 -54.81 -6.70
N THR A 18 3.95 -54.51 -7.69
CA THR A 18 4.02 -53.27 -8.45
C THR A 18 3.63 -52.11 -7.52
N GLY A 19 4.63 -51.39 -7.02
CA GLY A 19 4.42 -50.14 -6.29
C GLY A 19 3.71 -49.13 -7.19
N LEU A 20 2.46 -48.84 -6.89
CA LEU A 20 1.76 -47.66 -7.37
C LEU A 20 2.46 -46.44 -6.77
N VAL A 21 3.43 -45.90 -7.49
CA VAL A 21 3.93 -44.54 -7.24
C VAL A 21 2.75 -43.63 -7.55
N GLY A 22 2.03 -43.22 -6.51
CA GLY A 22 1.03 -42.18 -6.62
C GLY A 22 1.71 -40.94 -7.16
N ALA A 23 1.47 -40.63 -8.44
CA ALA A 23 1.85 -39.36 -9.00
C ALA A 23 1.20 -38.28 -8.13
N ALA A 24 2.01 -37.56 -7.36
CA ALA A 24 1.53 -36.39 -6.65
C ALA A 24 0.85 -35.49 -7.69
N ALA A 25 -0.42 -35.19 -7.47
CA ALA A 25 -1.12 -34.21 -8.29
C ALA A 25 -0.25 -32.95 -8.37
N PRO A 26 -0.08 -32.34 -9.56
CA PRO A 26 0.70 -31.11 -9.65
C PRO A 26 0.10 -30.14 -8.63
N ALA A 27 0.91 -29.66 -7.70
CA ALA A 27 0.50 -28.62 -6.78
C ALA A 27 -0.12 -27.52 -7.65
N GLN A 28 -1.41 -27.23 -7.46
CA GLN A 28 -2.06 -26.10 -8.11
C GLN A 28 -1.11 -24.93 -7.89
N ALA A 29 -0.56 -24.38 -8.97
CA ALA A 29 0.20 -23.15 -8.91
C ALA A 29 -0.74 -22.16 -8.20
N GLN A 30 -0.50 -21.87 -6.92
CA GLN A 30 -1.37 -20.97 -6.18
C GLN A 30 -1.26 -19.63 -6.92
N HIS A 31 -2.27 -19.20 -7.67
CA HIS A 31 -2.18 -17.97 -8.46
C HIS A 31 -2.38 -16.77 -7.52
N GLY A 32 -1.33 -16.34 -6.82
CA GLY A 32 -1.33 -15.10 -6.06
C GLY A 32 -0.23 -14.99 -5.01
N LEU A 33 -0.07 -13.77 -4.49
CA LEU A 33 0.71 -13.52 -3.27
C LEU A 33 0.06 -14.26 -2.07
N PRO A 34 0.85 -14.64 -1.05
CA PRO A 34 0.31 -15.16 0.22
C PRO A 34 -0.72 -14.21 0.84
N ALA A 35 -1.71 -14.74 1.57
CA ALA A 35 -2.74 -13.91 2.21
C ALA A 35 -2.15 -12.97 3.28
N VAL A 36 -1.05 -13.38 3.91
CA VAL A 36 -0.30 -12.58 4.86
C VAL A 36 1.18 -12.71 4.50
N LEU A 37 1.86 -11.59 4.44
CA LEU A 37 3.30 -11.48 4.27
C LEU A 37 3.84 -10.76 5.51
N THR A 38 4.91 -11.30 6.10
CA THR A 38 5.62 -10.69 7.23
C THR A 38 7.11 -10.55 6.88
N PRO A 39 7.48 -9.62 5.98
CA PRO A 39 8.87 -9.49 5.57
C PRO A 39 9.75 -9.05 6.73
N ALA A 40 10.90 -9.69 6.88
CA ALA A 40 11.93 -9.22 7.79
C ALA A 40 12.52 -7.91 7.26
N ALA A 41 12.47 -6.87 8.08
CA ALA A 41 13.02 -5.56 7.77
C ALA A 41 13.26 -4.79 9.07
N THR A 42 14.53 -4.56 9.41
CA THR A 42 14.91 -3.75 10.57
C THR A 42 14.62 -2.28 10.29
N ASP A 43 13.79 -1.66 11.12
CA ASP A 43 13.48 -0.23 11.15
C ASP A 43 13.16 0.35 9.76
N GLN A 44 12.42 -0.40 8.93
CA GLN A 44 11.92 0.12 7.65
C GLN A 44 10.71 1.01 7.84
N PHE A 45 9.80 0.63 8.74
CA PHE A 45 8.59 1.39 9.04
C PHE A 45 7.82 1.86 7.79
N PRO A 46 7.46 0.97 6.85
CA PRO A 46 6.82 1.42 5.61
C PRO A 46 5.45 2.07 5.89
N GLU A 47 5.18 3.22 5.30
CA GLU A 47 3.87 3.89 5.38
C GLU A 47 3.08 3.72 4.07
N GLY A 48 3.74 3.91 2.92
CA GLY A 48 3.18 3.71 1.59
C GLY A 48 3.39 2.30 1.01
N VAL A 49 2.39 1.81 0.25
CA VAL A 49 2.49 0.60 -0.58
C VAL A 49 1.90 0.80 -1.98
N ALA A 50 2.52 0.21 -3.01
CA ALA A 50 1.92 0.12 -4.35
C ALA A 50 2.24 -1.21 -5.03
N TRP A 51 1.40 -1.59 -5.99
CA TRP A 51 1.63 -2.77 -6.82
C TRP A 51 2.56 -2.45 -8.00
N ASP A 52 3.62 -3.24 -8.14
CA ASP A 52 4.46 -3.26 -9.33
C ASP A 52 4.09 -4.47 -10.22
N PRO A 53 3.42 -4.24 -11.36
CA PRO A 53 3.03 -5.33 -12.25
C PRO A 53 4.21 -5.99 -12.96
N SER A 54 5.35 -5.30 -13.10
CA SER A 54 6.53 -5.82 -13.81
C SER A 54 7.26 -6.89 -12.99
N ARG A 55 7.35 -6.71 -11.66
CA ARG A 55 7.92 -7.68 -10.73
C ARG A 55 6.89 -8.62 -10.12
N GLN A 56 5.61 -8.34 -10.31
CA GLN A 56 4.51 -8.97 -9.57
C GLN A 56 4.74 -8.90 -8.05
N ALA A 57 5.11 -7.71 -7.56
CA ALA A 57 5.50 -7.48 -6.17
C ALA A 57 4.85 -6.21 -5.61
N LEU A 58 4.75 -6.13 -4.28
CA LEU A 58 4.35 -4.92 -3.57
C LEU A 58 5.60 -4.08 -3.28
N LEU A 59 5.62 -2.82 -3.68
CA LEU A 59 6.66 -1.85 -3.34
C LEU A 59 6.27 -1.14 -2.06
N VAL A 60 7.18 -1.10 -1.09
CA VAL A 60 7.00 -0.45 0.21
C VAL A 60 8.15 0.52 0.48
N GLY A 61 7.82 1.75 0.90
CA GLY A 61 8.81 2.78 1.24
C GLY A 61 9.43 2.56 2.62
N SER A 62 10.35 3.42 3.04
CA SER A 62 10.78 3.49 4.44
C SER A 62 10.44 4.87 4.97
N PHE A 63 9.64 4.96 6.04
CA PHE A 63 9.15 6.24 6.53
C PHE A 63 10.26 7.15 7.07
N ALA A 64 11.32 6.54 7.58
CA ALA A 64 12.52 7.23 8.03
C ALA A 64 13.79 6.67 7.36
N GLY A 65 14.89 7.38 7.57
CA GLY A 65 16.20 7.02 7.05
C GLY A 65 16.73 5.71 7.65
N PRO A 66 17.52 4.92 6.89
CA PRO A 66 17.94 5.18 5.52
C PRO A 66 16.80 5.00 4.51
N ALA A 67 16.64 5.95 3.59
CA ALA A 67 15.53 5.98 2.65
C ALA A 67 15.67 4.90 1.58
N ARG A 68 14.69 3.99 1.56
CA ARG A 68 14.63 2.85 0.63
C ARG A 68 13.21 2.55 0.19
N ILE A 69 13.07 2.01 -1.02
CA ILE A 69 11.85 1.35 -1.47
C ILE A 69 12.21 -0.11 -1.75
N SER A 70 11.50 -1.03 -1.09
CA SER A 70 11.73 -2.47 -1.21
C SER A 70 10.58 -3.14 -1.94
N ALA A 71 10.88 -4.09 -2.83
CA ALA A 71 9.90 -4.98 -3.43
C ALA A 71 9.71 -6.23 -2.56
N VAL A 72 8.45 -6.59 -2.30
CA VAL A 72 8.03 -7.79 -1.59
C VAL A 72 7.23 -8.66 -2.54
N GLY A 73 7.85 -9.76 -2.98
CA GLY A 73 7.23 -10.75 -3.85
C GLY A 73 6.52 -11.86 -3.07
N ARG A 74 6.19 -12.94 -3.78
CA ARG A 74 5.52 -14.13 -3.20
C ARG A 74 6.31 -14.79 -2.08
N ASP A 75 7.63 -14.75 -2.14
CA ASP A 75 8.50 -15.32 -1.11
C ASP A 75 8.53 -14.51 0.19
N GLY A 76 7.89 -13.33 0.21
CA GLY A 76 7.85 -12.45 1.37
C GLY A 76 9.19 -11.83 1.75
N VAL A 77 10.21 -11.93 0.90
CA VAL A 77 11.51 -11.32 1.15
C VAL A 77 11.52 -9.91 0.58
N ALA A 78 11.75 -8.92 1.45
CA ALA A 78 11.94 -7.53 1.05
C ALA A 78 13.30 -7.35 0.36
N ARG A 79 13.28 -6.87 -0.89
CA ARG A 79 14.47 -6.60 -1.68
C ARG A 79 14.52 -5.14 -2.08
N THR A 80 15.57 -4.43 -1.70
CA THR A 80 15.73 -3.01 -2.05
C THR A 80 15.74 -2.81 -3.57
N VAL A 81 14.88 -1.92 -4.05
CA VAL A 81 14.81 -1.44 -5.43
C VAL A 81 15.41 -0.04 -5.51
N VAL A 82 14.94 0.86 -4.65
CA VAL A 82 15.47 2.23 -4.55
C VAL A 82 16.25 2.37 -3.25
N SER A 83 17.42 3.00 -3.33
CA SER A 83 18.13 3.56 -2.19
C SER A 83 18.53 4.98 -2.56
N ASP A 84 18.03 5.96 -1.80
CA ASP A 84 18.30 7.38 -2.07
C ASP A 84 18.77 8.06 -0.77
N PRO A 85 20.08 8.22 -0.55
CA PRO A 85 20.60 8.83 0.67
C PRO A 85 20.33 10.34 0.77
N ASP A 86 19.86 10.98 -0.30
CA ASP A 86 19.65 12.43 -0.34
C ASP A 86 18.27 12.85 0.19
N VAL A 87 17.40 11.89 0.55
CA VAL A 87 16.05 12.16 1.07
C VAL A 87 15.82 11.53 2.45
N PRO A 88 14.95 12.10 3.31
CA PRO A 88 14.79 11.64 4.69
C PRO A 88 14.08 10.29 4.83
N GLY A 89 13.27 9.91 3.85
CA GLY A 89 12.32 8.79 3.92
C GLY A 89 11.22 8.97 2.88
N PHE A 90 10.30 8.02 2.86
CA PHE A 90 9.16 7.94 1.96
C PHE A 90 7.86 7.69 2.74
N ALA A 91 6.88 8.56 2.52
CA ALA A 91 5.50 8.33 2.94
C ALA A 91 4.75 7.59 1.80
N GLY A 92 3.73 8.20 1.21
CA GLY A 92 2.95 7.60 0.13
C GLY A 92 3.74 7.41 -1.17
N LEU A 93 3.41 6.36 -1.92
CA LEU A 93 4.02 6.09 -3.24
C LEU A 93 3.01 5.47 -4.21
N LYS A 94 3.26 5.64 -5.51
CA LYS A 94 2.50 5.05 -6.61
C LYS A 94 3.43 4.55 -7.72
N VAL A 95 2.98 3.53 -8.45
CA VAL A 95 3.65 3.01 -9.64
C VAL A 95 2.94 3.56 -10.89
N ASP A 96 3.69 4.25 -11.74
CA ASP A 96 3.26 4.69 -13.07
C ASP A 96 3.84 3.73 -14.10
N ALA A 97 3.18 2.58 -14.27
CA ALA A 97 3.64 1.52 -15.15
C ALA A 97 3.73 1.98 -16.62
N ALA A 98 2.82 2.86 -17.05
CA ALA A 98 2.81 3.39 -18.42
C ALA A 98 4.05 4.23 -18.76
N ARG A 99 4.70 4.81 -17.74
CA ARG A 99 5.91 5.64 -17.89
C ARG A 99 7.13 5.02 -17.22
N HIS A 100 7.06 3.73 -16.86
CA HIS A 100 8.15 2.96 -16.25
C HIS A 100 8.80 3.67 -15.04
N ARG A 101 7.98 4.24 -14.14
CA ARG A 101 8.50 4.97 -12.98
C ARG A 101 7.74 4.71 -11.69
N ILE A 102 8.43 4.87 -10.57
CA ILE A 102 7.88 5.00 -9.22
C ILE A 102 7.80 6.50 -8.91
N VAL A 103 6.68 6.95 -8.34
CA VAL A 103 6.52 8.30 -7.80
C VAL A 103 6.28 8.16 -6.30
N ALA A 104 7.17 8.73 -5.49
CA ALA A 104 7.10 8.63 -4.03
C ALA A 104 7.15 10.01 -3.40
N VAL A 105 6.32 10.24 -2.38
CA VAL A 105 6.43 11.40 -1.50
C VAL A 105 7.65 11.19 -0.63
N TYR A 106 8.66 12.05 -0.77
CA TYR A 106 9.79 12.05 0.15
C TYR A 106 9.61 13.13 1.23
N GLY A 107 10.18 12.86 2.39
CA GLY A 107 10.11 13.73 3.56
C GLY A 107 9.81 12.91 4.81
N ASN A 108 9.63 13.60 5.93
CA ASN A 108 9.17 13.00 7.17
C ASN A 108 8.01 13.85 7.70
N PRO A 109 6.75 13.39 7.61
CA PRO A 109 5.59 14.15 8.09
C PRO A 109 5.64 14.52 9.58
N THR A 110 6.46 13.82 10.38
CA THR A 110 6.59 14.04 11.83
C THR A 110 7.75 14.94 12.23
N ALA A 111 8.59 15.36 11.27
CA ALA A 111 9.75 16.20 11.53
C ALA A 111 9.92 17.30 10.47
N PRO A 112 10.35 18.52 10.85
CA PRO A 112 10.69 19.54 9.87
C PRO A 112 11.80 19.05 8.94
N GLY A 113 11.67 19.31 7.64
CA GLY A 113 12.67 18.90 6.67
C GLY A 113 12.25 19.14 5.22
N PRO A 114 13.13 18.82 4.26
CA PRO A 114 12.78 18.86 2.85
C PRO A 114 11.67 17.84 2.57
N THR A 115 10.67 18.25 1.81
CA THR A 115 9.59 17.39 1.34
C THR A 115 9.31 17.65 -0.13
N GLY A 116 8.86 16.62 -0.85
CA GLY A 116 8.60 16.71 -2.27
C GLY A 116 8.25 15.36 -2.89
N LEU A 117 8.40 15.27 -4.21
CA LEU A 117 8.21 14.05 -4.97
C LEU A 117 9.53 13.54 -5.55
N GLY A 118 9.85 12.29 -5.25
CA GLY A 118 10.94 11.54 -5.86
C GLY A 118 10.38 10.68 -6.99
N TYR A 119 11.06 10.71 -8.13
CA TYR A 119 10.74 9.88 -9.27
C TYR A 119 11.91 8.95 -9.53
N TYR A 120 11.62 7.66 -9.63
CA TYR A 120 12.62 6.61 -9.80
C TYR A 120 12.24 5.73 -10.98
N ASP A 121 13.23 5.23 -11.70
CA ASP A 121 13.02 4.25 -12.76
C ASP A 121 12.46 2.97 -12.14
N LEU A 122 11.36 2.46 -12.70
CA LEU A 122 10.68 1.30 -12.14
C LEU A 122 11.56 0.06 -12.21
N ALA A 123 12.35 -0.13 -13.27
CA ALA A 123 13.13 -1.35 -13.49
C ALA A 123 14.44 -1.40 -12.69
N THR A 124 15.12 -0.27 -12.55
CA THR A 124 16.45 -0.17 -11.96
C THR A 124 16.46 0.48 -10.58
N GLY A 125 15.41 1.23 -10.24
CA GLY A 125 15.36 2.05 -9.04
C GLY A 125 16.22 3.31 -9.10
N ALA A 126 16.84 3.60 -10.25
CA ALA A 126 17.66 4.79 -10.42
C ALA A 126 16.82 6.06 -10.27
N ARG A 127 17.35 7.05 -9.57
CA ARG A 127 16.68 8.35 -9.43
C ARG A 127 16.61 9.07 -10.77
N LEU A 128 15.39 9.39 -11.19
CA LEU A 128 15.12 10.18 -12.39
C LEU A 128 15.11 11.67 -12.08
N ARG A 129 14.47 12.07 -10.98
CA ARG A 129 14.36 13.47 -10.54
C ARG A 129 13.82 13.58 -9.11
N LEU A 130 14.16 14.69 -8.45
CA LEU A 130 13.48 15.17 -7.26
C LEU A 130 12.77 16.48 -7.60
N VAL A 131 11.49 16.58 -7.24
CA VAL A 131 10.72 17.82 -7.30
C VAL A 131 10.49 18.27 -5.88
N SER A 132 11.18 19.33 -5.47
CA SER A 132 11.03 19.90 -4.13
C SER A 132 9.74 20.70 -4.03
N LEU A 133 8.97 20.43 -2.98
CA LEU A 133 7.86 21.25 -2.55
C LEU A 133 8.23 22.01 -1.26
N ALA A 134 9.52 22.13 -0.93
CA ALA A 134 10.01 22.74 0.30
C ALA A 134 9.55 24.21 0.49
N GLY A 135 9.27 24.57 1.75
CA GLY A 135 8.94 25.93 2.21
C GLY A 135 7.70 25.96 3.11
N GLY A 136 7.78 26.64 4.27
CA GLY A 136 6.65 26.75 5.22
C GLY A 136 6.35 25.48 6.03
N ALA A 137 5.15 25.41 6.63
CA ALA A 137 4.66 24.28 7.44
C ALA A 137 4.16 23.07 6.60
N ARG A 138 4.83 22.79 5.48
CA ARG A 138 4.41 21.72 4.56
C ARG A 138 4.80 20.36 5.09
N SER A 139 3.85 19.42 5.04
CA SER A 139 4.03 18.04 5.46
C SER A 139 3.33 17.16 4.43
N LEU A 140 4.02 16.83 3.34
CA LEU A 140 3.42 16.00 2.30
C LEU A 140 3.24 14.57 2.81
N ASN A 141 2.11 13.96 2.46
CA ASN A 141 1.79 12.62 2.94
C ASN A 141 1.61 11.61 1.78
N ASP A 142 0.58 11.75 0.95
CA ASP A 142 0.28 10.78 -0.11
C ASP A 142 0.27 11.44 -1.50
N VAL A 143 0.32 10.59 -2.53
CA VAL A 143 0.30 10.98 -3.94
C VAL A 143 -0.68 10.13 -4.75
N ALA A 144 -1.44 10.79 -5.62
CA ALA A 144 -2.23 10.18 -6.67
C ALA A 144 -1.70 10.58 -8.06
N LEU A 145 -1.95 9.74 -9.06
CA LEU A 145 -1.58 9.99 -10.45
C LEU A 145 -2.81 9.95 -11.34
N ASP A 146 -2.92 10.89 -12.27
CA ASP A 146 -3.86 10.78 -13.39
C ASP A 146 -3.26 9.96 -14.55
N PRO A 147 -4.06 9.58 -15.57
CA PRO A 147 -3.56 8.87 -16.75
C PRO A 147 -2.50 9.66 -17.55
N ALA A 148 -2.50 10.99 -17.47
CA ALA A 148 -1.52 11.85 -18.11
C ALA A 148 -0.17 11.89 -17.36
N GLY A 149 -0.08 11.26 -16.19
CA GLY A 149 1.13 11.21 -15.37
C GLY A 149 1.38 12.50 -14.59
N VAL A 150 0.34 13.31 -14.39
CA VAL A 150 0.33 14.41 -13.43
C VAL A 150 0.21 13.81 -12.04
N ALA A 151 1.04 14.29 -11.12
CA ALA A 151 0.98 13.89 -9.72
C ALA A 151 0.22 14.91 -8.88
N TYR A 152 -0.56 14.39 -7.93
CA TYR A 152 -1.32 15.18 -6.97
C TYR A 152 -0.90 14.78 -5.57
N ALA A 153 -0.26 15.69 -4.85
CA ALA A 153 0.29 15.42 -3.52
C ALA A 153 -0.51 16.14 -2.44
N THR A 154 -0.89 15.43 -1.38
CA THR A 154 -1.56 16.04 -0.22
C THR A 154 -0.56 16.66 0.73
N ASP A 155 -0.97 17.75 1.37
CA ASP A 155 -0.22 18.44 2.42
C ASP A 155 -1.01 18.39 3.72
N ALA A 156 -0.61 17.46 4.58
CA ALA A 156 -1.23 17.21 5.87
C ALA A 156 -0.98 18.34 6.88
N GLY A 157 0.05 19.17 6.67
CA GLY A 157 0.38 20.31 7.52
C GLY A 157 -0.37 21.57 7.11
N ALA A 158 -0.40 21.87 5.81
CA ALA A 158 -0.97 23.12 5.28
C ALA A 158 -2.46 23.04 4.91
N GLY A 159 -3.06 21.84 4.83
CA GLY A 159 -4.44 21.68 4.36
C GLY A 159 -4.59 22.02 2.88
N ALA A 160 -3.71 21.45 2.05
CA ALA A 160 -3.64 21.72 0.62
C ALA A 160 -3.44 20.44 -0.20
N VAL A 161 -3.69 20.56 -1.51
CA VAL A 161 -3.30 19.58 -2.53
C VAL A 161 -2.53 20.31 -3.61
N TYR A 162 -1.34 19.81 -3.91
CA TYR A 162 -0.49 20.33 -4.98
C TYR A 162 -0.62 19.46 -6.23
N ARG A 163 -0.50 20.11 -7.39
CA ARG A 163 -0.40 19.48 -8.70
C ARG A 163 1.04 19.63 -9.20
N VAL A 164 1.64 18.52 -9.60
CA VAL A 164 2.96 18.45 -10.23
C VAL A 164 2.81 17.89 -11.62
N ASP A 165 3.09 18.71 -12.63
CA ASP A 165 2.98 18.28 -14.02
C ASP A 165 4.10 17.30 -14.44
N PRO A 166 4.02 16.68 -15.63
CA PRO A 166 5.07 15.75 -16.09
C PRO A 166 6.45 16.40 -16.24
N ALA A 167 6.54 17.72 -16.45
CA ALA A 167 7.79 18.48 -16.50
C ALA A 167 8.36 18.80 -15.11
N GLY A 168 7.58 18.57 -14.04
CA GLY A 168 7.97 18.83 -12.66
C GLY A 168 7.55 20.19 -12.12
N HIS A 169 6.73 20.95 -12.83
CA HIS A 169 6.23 22.23 -12.34
C HIS A 169 5.18 22.01 -11.26
N VAL A 170 5.37 22.66 -10.12
CA VAL A 170 4.48 22.61 -8.96
C VAL A 170 3.50 23.77 -9.02
N SER A 171 2.23 23.49 -8.72
CA SER A 171 1.18 24.48 -8.54
C SER A 171 0.23 24.04 -7.42
N THR A 172 -0.37 24.98 -6.70
CA THR A 172 -1.44 24.66 -5.75
C THR A 172 -2.71 24.34 -6.52
N LEU A 173 -3.25 23.12 -6.36
CA LEU A 173 -4.55 22.77 -6.93
C LEU A 173 -5.67 23.34 -6.07
N VAL A 174 -5.63 23.07 -4.77
CA VAL A 174 -6.58 23.57 -3.76
C VAL A 174 -5.80 23.84 -2.47
N SER A 175 -6.16 24.92 -1.78
CA SER A 175 -5.80 25.20 -0.40
C SER A 175 -7.07 25.68 0.28
N ASP A 176 -7.57 24.96 1.28
CA ASP A 176 -8.89 25.22 1.85
C ASP A 176 -8.91 24.85 3.35
N PRO A 177 -9.46 25.71 4.23
CA PRO A 177 -9.54 25.42 5.67
C PRO A 177 -10.24 24.10 6.01
N ARG A 178 -11.12 23.58 5.13
CA ARG A 178 -11.79 22.29 5.31
C ARG A 178 -10.84 21.08 5.19
N LEU A 179 -9.64 21.28 4.63
CA LEU A 179 -8.57 20.29 4.60
C LEU A 179 -7.66 20.37 5.84
N ALA A 180 -7.94 21.28 6.77
CA ALA A 180 -7.32 21.39 8.09
C ALA A 180 -8.32 20.93 9.19
N PRO A 181 -7.95 20.83 10.48
CA PRO A 181 -6.62 21.05 11.07
C PRO A 181 -5.61 19.98 10.66
N ALA A 182 -4.32 20.22 10.94
CA ALA A 182 -3.29 19.18 10.87
C ALA A 182 -3.53 18.12 11.98
N ILE A 183 -3.44 16.82 11.71
CA ILE A 183 -3.09 16.16 10.44
C ILE A 183 -4.28 16.23 9.46
N GLY A 184 -4.07 16.98 8.38
CA GLY A 184 -5.12 17.46 7.46
C GLY A 184 -5.36 16.52 6.29
N ALA A 185 -5.25 17.05 5.07
CA ALA A 185 -5.30 16.25 3.85
C ALA A 185 -4.25 15.12 3.89
N ASN A 186 -4.71 13.88 3.84
CA ASN A 186 -3.88 12.68 4.02
C ASN A 186 -4.01 11.80 2.76
N GLY A 187 -4.72 10.66 2.80
CA GLY A 187 -4.84 9.77 1.65
C GLY A 187 -5.51 10.44 0.45
N ILE A 188 -5.06 10.08 -0.76
CA ILE A 188 -5.60 10.63 -2.00
C ILE A 188 -5.68 9.58 -3.11
N VAL A 189 -6.78 9.59 -3.85
CA VAL A 189 -6.97 8.75 -5.04
C VAL A 189 -7.45 9.56 -6.24
N TRP A 190 -7.00 9.15 -7.42
CA TRP A 190 -7.59 9.58 -8.69
C TRP A 190 -8.80 8.72 -9.02
N HIS A 191 -9.92 9.36 -9.33
CA HIS A 191 -11.13 8.69 -9.81
C HIS A 191 -11.19 8.75 -11.35
N PRO A 192 -11.54 7.65 -12.05
CA PRO A 192 -11.59 7.61 -13.52
C PRO A 192 -12.60 8.61 -14.12
N GLY A 193 -13.52 9.13 -13.31
CA GLY A 193 -14.40 10.25 -13.67
C GLY A 193 -13.72 11.63 -13.76
N GLY A 194 -12.40 11.72 -13.62
CA GLY A 194 -11.63 12.96 -13.84
C GLY A 194 -11.48 13.86 -12.61
N TYR A 195 -11.62 13.32 -11.41
CA TYR A 195 -11.53 14.07 -10.15
C TYR A 195 -10.73 13.31 -9.10
N LEU A 196 -10.29 14.01 -8.06
CA LEU A 196 -9.61 13.40 -6.91
C LEU A 196 -10.58 13.21 -5.75
N VAL A 197 -10.30 12.21 -4.91
CA VAL A 197 -10.91 12.06 -3.59
C VAL A 197 -9.80 12.09 -2.55
N VAL A 198 -9.99 12.90 -1.51
CA VAL A 198 -9.05 13.10 -0.40
C VAL A 198 -9.77 12.81 0.90
N VAL A 199 -9.11 12.13 1.82
CA VAL A 199 -9.55 12.03 3.21
C VAL A 199 -8.80 13.05 4.06
N ASN A 200 -9.50 13.70 4.98
CA ASN A 200 -8.88 14.46 6.04
C ASN A 200 -8.73 13.56 7.26
N TYR A 201 -7.50 13.36 7.73
CA TYR A 201 -7.18 12.40 8.79
C TYR A 201 -7.84 12.76 10.12
N THR A 202 -7.74 14.02 10.56
CA THR A 202 -8.28 14.45 11.86
C THR A 202 -9.81 14.44 11.91
N THR A 203 -10.48 14.97 10.88
CA THR A 203 -11.94 15.08 10.87
C THR A 203 -12.64 13.83 10.35
N GLY A 204 -11.93 12.97 9.62
CA GLY A 204 -12.48 11.80 8.95
C GLY A 204 -13.41 12.12 7.77
N LYS A 205 -13.43 13.37 7.31
CA LYS A 205 -14.26 13.79 6.19
C LYS A 205 -13.62 13.41 4.86
N LEU A 206 -14.45 13.04 3.89
CA LEU A 206 -14.04 12.86 2.50
C LEU A 206 -14.36 14.12 1.70
N PHE A 207 -13.46 14.45 0.77
CA PHE A 207 -13.65 15.56 -0.15
C PHE A 207 -13.35 15.13 -1.58
N ARG A 208 -14.17 15.62 -2.51
CA ARG A 208 -13.94 15.56 -3.95
C ARG A 208 -13.30 16.87 -4.41
N ILE A 209 -12.25 16.76 -5.22
CA ILE A 209 -11.62 17.88 -5.91
C ILE A 209 -11.81 17.71 -7.41
N ASP A 210 -12.54 18.65 -8.03
CA ASP A 210 -12.86 18.68 -9.45
C ASP A 210 -12.34 20.00 -10.04
N GLY A 211 -11.21 19.92 -10.75
CA GLY A 211 -10.38 21.10 -11.04
C GLY A 211 -9.94 21.78 -9.74
N HIS A 212 -10.31 23.05 -9.53
CA HIS A 212 -10.03 23.81 -8.30
C HIS A 212 -11.19 23.77 -7.28
N ARG A 213 -12.27 23.02 -7.55
CA ARG A 213 -13.47 23.01 -6.70
C ARG A 213 -13.42 21.89 -5.67
N LEU A 214 -13.37 22.26 -4.39
CA LEU A 214 -13.47 21.33 -3.25
C LEU A 214 -14.92 21.18 -2.76
N THR A 215 -15.41 19.94 -2.76
CA THR A 215 -16.76 19.59 -2.29
C THR A 215 -16.69 18.45 -1.28
N GLU A 216 -17.36 18.59 -0.14
CA GLU A 216 -17.48 17.50 0.83
C GLU A 216 -18.27 16.33 0.23
N VAL A 217 -17.78 15.12 0.43
CA VAL A 217 -18.47 13.86 0.13
C VAL A 217 -19.01 13.35 1.46
N TRP A 218 -20.33 13.41 1.61
CA TRP A 218 -20.99 13.02 2.84
C TRP A 218 -20.82 11.54 3.13
N THR A 219 -20.48 11.21 4.37
CA THR A 219 -20.46 9.84 4.91
C THR A 219 -21.42 9.76 6.10
N PRO A 220 -22.11 8.61 6.34
CA PRO A 220 -22.97 8.45 7.52
C PRO A 220 -22.23 8.57 8.85
N LYS A 221 -20.95 8.21 8.86
CA LYS A 221 -20.02 8.36 9.99
C LYS A 221 -18.70 8.91 9.47
N PRO A 222 -18.05 9.85 10.20
CA PRO A 222 -16.70 10.27 9.87
C PRO A 222 -15.72 9.10 9.98
N LEU A 223 -14.73 9.08 9.08
CA LEU A 223 -13.64 8.10 9.01
C LEU A 223 -12.44 8.61 9.80
N VAL A 224 -12.61 8.94 11.09
CA VAL A 224 -11.57 9.57 11.91
C VAL A 224 -10.31 8.70 11.94
N GLY A 225 -9.13 9.29 11.73
CA GLY A 225 -7.89 8.56 11.53
C GLY A 225 -7.77 7.97 10.12
N GLY A 226 -8.54 8.48 9.16
CA GLY A 226 -8.53 8.05 7.76
C GLY A 226 -7.20 8.41 7.09
N ASP A 227 -6.48 7.39 6.68
CA ASP A 227 -5.11 7.45 6.20
C ASP A 227 -5.08 7.12 4.70
N GLY A 228 -4.29 6.14 4.27
CA GLY A 228 -4.22 5.72 2.87
C GLY A 228 -5.53 5.15 2.30
N MET A 229 -5.73 5.41 1.00
CA MET A 229 -6.90 4.98 0.23
C MET A 229 -6.51 4.32 -1.10
N ALA A 230 -7.37 3.44 -1.60
CA ALA A 230 -7.28 2.95 -2.97
C ALA A 230 -8.66 2.79 -3.61
N LEU A 231 -8.74 3.09 -4.90
CA LEU A 231 -9.92 2.82 -5.71
C LEU A 231 -9.72 1.51 -6.48
N ARG A 232 -10.62 0.54 -6.29
CA ARG A 232 -10.60 -0.73 -7.03
C ARG A 232 -11.17 -0.55 -8.45
N PRO A 233 -10.81 -1.46 -9.38
CA PRO A 233 -11.37 -1.48 -10.74
C PRO A 233 -12.90 -1.55 -10.79
N ASP A 234 -13.53 -2.14 -9.78
CA ASP A 234 -14.99 -2.23 -9.68
C ASP A 234 -15.67 -0.92 -9.23
N GLY A 235 -14.90 0.12 -8.87
CA GLY A 235 -15.39 1.40 -8.38
C GLY A 235 -15.48 1.51 -6.85
N THR A 236 -15.15 0.44 -6.11
CA THR A 236 -15.12 0.47 -4.64
C THR A 236 -13.94 1.31 -4.16
N LEU A 237 -14.23 2.33 -3.36
CA LEU A 237 -13.21 3.06 -2.59
C LEU A 237 -12.92 2.29 -1.31
N VAL A 238 -11.65 1.94 -1.11
CA VAL A 238 -11.16 1.33 0.12
C VAL A 238 -10.41 2.41 0.92
N VAL A 239 -10.80 2.60 2.17
CA VAL A 239 -10.18 3.56 3.10
C VAL A 239 -9.69 2.80 4.32
N VAL A 240 -8.42 3.02 4.67
CA VAL A 240 -7.84 2.54 5.93
C VAL A 240 -8.01 3.62 6.99
N THR A 241 -8.41 3.23 8.20
CA THR A 241 -8.37 4.07 9.40
C THR A 241 -7.45 3.44 10.42
N ASN A 242 -6.77 4.27 11.24
CA ASN A 242 -5.92 3.81 12.35
C ASN A 242 -6.06 4.69 13.60
N ARG A 243 -5.20 4.41 14.60
CA ARG A 243 -5.21 5.08 15.91
C ARG A 243 -3.86 5.75 16.24
N LEU A 244 -3.04 6.06 15.25
CA LEU A 244 -1.66 6.54 15.48
C LEU A 244 -1.62 7.82 16.34
N ASP A 245 -2.59 8.72 16.17
CA ASP A 245 -2.72 9.95 16.97
C ASP A 245 -3.76 9.88 18.10
N ASN A 246 -4.30 8.69 18.40
CA ASN A 246 -5.30 8.50 19.47
C ASN A 246 -6.50 9.47 19.42
N LEU A 247 -6.92 9.87 18.22
CA LEU A 247 -8.04 10.81 18.05
C LEU A 247 -9.36 10.21 18.58
N PRO A 248 -10.26 11.02 19.19
CA PRO A 248 -11.56 10.55 19.61
C PRO A 248 -12.36 9.93 18.46
N GLY A 249 -12.76 8.66 18.60
CA GLY A 249 -13.51 7.94 17.58
C GLY A 249 -12.67 7.27 16.49
N SER A 250 -11.34 7.44 16.51
CA SER A 250 -10.44 6.72 15.60
C SER A 250 -10.40 5.22 15.90
N VAL A 251 -10.32 4.42 14.84
CA VAL A 251 -10.28 2.96 14.92
C VAL A 251 -9.30 2.39 13.90
N ALA A 252 -8.65 1.27 14.21
CA ALA A 252 -7.97 0.45 13.21
C ALA A 252 -9.03 -0.35 12.45
N ALA A 253 -9.36 0.09 11.24
CA ALA A 253 -10.40 -0.54 10.44
C ALA A 253 -10.15 -0.36 8.93
N LEU A 254 -10.88 -1.17 8.16
CA LEU A 254 -10.98 -1.05 6.72
C LEU A 254 -12.43 -0.72 6.35
N HIS A 255 -12.62 0.32 5.54
CA HIS A 255 -13.91 0.74 5.04
C HIS A 255 -13.98 0.56 3.52
N GLU A 256 -15.01 -0.12 3.04
CA GLU A 256 -15.33 -0.26 1.63
C GLU A 256 -16.56 0.60 1.33
N LEU A 257 -16.42 1.57 0.43
CA LEU A 257 -17.41 2.61 0.16
C LEU A 257 -17.71 2.66 -1.35
N TRP A 258 -18.96 2.96 -1.70
CA TRP A 258 -19.35 3.30 -3.07
C TRP A 258 -19.56 4.81 -3.20
N LEU A 259 -18.91 5.43 -4.16
CA LEU A 259 -19.04 6.87 -4.41
C LEU A 259 -20.21 7.14 -5.35
N ALA A 260 -21.26 7.79 -4.84
CA ALA A 260 -22.43 8.23 -5.60
C ALA A 260 -22.54 9.76 -5.53
N GLY A 261 -21.90 10.45 -6.48
CA GLY A 261 -21.91 11.91 -6.56
C GLY A 261 -21.19 12.56 -5.37
N ARG A 262 -21.96 13.12 -4.41
CA ARG A 262 -21.46 13.75 -3.18
C ARG A 262 -21.75 12.90 -1.94
N VAL A 263 -22.06 11.62 -2.12
CA VAL A 263 -22.36 10.68 -1.04
C VAL A 263 -21.43 9.48 -1.17
N ALA A 264 -20.83 9.06 -0.07
CA ALA A 264 -20.11 7.81 0.05
C ALA A 264 -20.98 6.82 0.83
N ILE A 265 -21.47 5.79 0.12
CA ILE A 265 -22.34 4.75 0.67
C ILE A 265 -21.46 3.64 1.26
N PRO A 266 -21.53 3.35 2.57
CA PRO A 266 -20.79 2.25 3.15
C PRO A 266 -21.28 0.90 2.62
N LEU A 267 -20.37 0.12 2.05
CA LEU A 267 -20.63 -1.27 1.63
C LEU A 267 -20.25 -2.25 2.75
N ARG A 268 -19.09 -2.02 3.36
CA ARG A 268 -18.57 -2.87 4.44
C ARG A 268 -17.62 -2.08 5.33
N THR A 269 -17.57 -2.45 6.60
CA THR A 269 -16.50 -2.02 7.52
C THR A 269 -16.02 -3.24 8.29
N ARG A 270 -14.71 -3.39 8.42
CA ARG A 270 -14.07 -4.48 9.13
C ARG A 270 -13.08 -3.91 10.14
N SER A 271 -13.15 -4.33 11.40
CA SER A 271 -12.06 -4.09 12.34
C SER A 271 -10.78 -4.72 11.79
N TRP A 272 -9.67 -4.01 11.91
CA TRP A 272 -8.39 -4.49 11.42
C TRP A 272 -7.60 -5.18 12.54
N PRO A 273 -6.99 -6.35 12.29
CA PRO A 273 -6.29 -7.10 13.33
C PRO A 273 -4.91 -6.55 13.68
N ASP A 274 -4.26 -5.85 12.73
CA ASP A 274 -2.95 -5.25 12.94
C ASP A 274 -3.12 -3.83 13.56
N PRO A 275 -2.24 -3.39 14.47
CA PRO A 275 -2.46 -2.21 15.32
C PRO A 275 -2.45 -0.86 14.58
N ALA A 276 -1.68 -0.77 13.50
CA ALA A 276 -1.35 0.48 12.81
C ALA A 276 -1.40 0.31 11.28
N PRO A 277 -2.56 -0.05 10.70
CA PRO A 277 -2.69 -0.09 9.25
C PRO A 277 -2.62 1.32 8.67
N THR A 278 -1.79 1.54 7.65
CA THR A 278 -1.57 2.89 7.09
C THR A 278 -2.20 3.07 5.74
N THR A 279 -2.18 2.04 4.89
CA THR A 279 -2.63 2.19 3.50
C THR A 279 -2.96 0.84 2.87
N VAL A 280 -3.43 0.87 1.62
CA VAL A 280 -3.84 -0.30 0.86
C VAL A 280 -3.37 -0.21 -0.59
N ALA A 281 -2.85 -1.31 -1.15
CA ALA A 281 -2.56 -1.44 -2.57
C ALA A 281 -3.51 -2.44 -3.23
N VAL A 282 -4.03 -2.09 -4.41
CA VAL A 282 -4.83 -3.00 -5.24
C VAL A 282 -3.91 -3.82 -6.14
N THR A 283 -4.08 -5.14 -6.15
CA THR A 283 -3.34 -6.05 -7.03
C THR A 283 -4.32 -6.94 -7.81
N PRO A 284 -3.87 -7.61 -8.89
CA PRO A 284 -4.67 -8.64 -9.57
C PRO A 284 -5.05 -9.83 -8.67
N PHE A 285 -4.41 -9.98 -7.50
CA PHE A 285 -4.59 -11.11 -6.57
C PHE A 285 -5.35 -10.73 -5.30
N GLY A 286 -6.02 -9.57 -5.31
CA GLY A 286 -6.68 -8.97 -4.15
C GLY A 286 -5.94 -7.73 -3.64
N SER A 287 -6.59 -6.94 -2.79
CA SER A 287 -5.96 -5.74 -2.20
C SER A 287 -5.18 -6.12 -0.94
N TYR A 288 -4.06 -5.46 -0.69
CA TYR A 288 -3.18 -5.69 0.46
C TYR A 288 -3.10 -4.43 1.32
N VAL A 289 -3.43 -4.57 2.60
CA VAL A 289 -3.30 -3.51 3.59
C VAL A 289 -1.96 -3.65 4.27
N LEU A 290 -1.27 -2.52 4.42
CA LEU A 290 0.03 -2.43 5.07
C LEU A 290 -0.12 -2.02 6.53
N ASP A 291 0.55 -2.73 7.43
CA ASP A 291 0.89 -2.27 8.78
C ASP A 291 2.41 -2.19 8.86
N GLY A 292 2.91 -0.95 8.93
CA GLY A 292 4.33 -0.65 8.94
C GLY A 292 4.98 -0.66 10.31
N ARG A 293 4.26 -0.96 11.40
CA ARG A 293 4.72 -0.69 12.78
C ARG A 293 4.96 0.79 13.07
N LEU A 294 4.16 1.69 12.47
CA LEU A 294 4.28 3.13 12.75
C LEU A 294 3.92 3.48 14.20
N ASP A 295 3.06 2.69 14.85
CA ASP A 295 2.81 2.79 16.30
C ASP A 295 4.10 2.60 17.12
N VAL A 296 4.94 1.64 16.73
CA VAL A 296 6.23 1.38 17.37
C VAL A 296 7.21 2.52 17.07
N PHE A 297 7.28 2.99 15.82
CA PHE A 297 8.14 4.12 15.43
C PHE A 297 7.79 5.39 16.21
N LEU A 298 6.51 5.76 16.27
CA LEU A 298 6.04 6.96 16.97
C LEU A 298 6.25 6.86 18.50
N ALA A 299 6.27 5.65 19.05
CA ALA A 299 6.65 5.40 20.44
C ALA A 299 8.18 5.40 20.68
N GLY A 300 8.99 5.64 19.63
CA GLY A 300 10.46 5.65 19.71
C GLY A 300 11.09 4.25 19.80
N GLY A 301 10.35 3.21 19.42
CA GLY A 301 10.82 1.82 19.42
C GLY A 301 11.48 1.38 18.12
N SER A 302 11.94 0.12 18.10
CA SER A 302 12.47 -0.55 16.91
C SER A 302 11.58 -1.70 16.47
N ALA A 303 11.56 -1.97 15.17
CA ALA A 303 10.84 -3.10 14.58
C ALA A 303 11.77 -3.95 13.71
N ARG A 304 11.46 -5.25 13.59
CA ARG A 304 12.21 -6.20 12.74
C ARG A 304 11.39 -6.72 11.57
N ASP A 305 10.14 -6.30 11.48
CA ASP A 305 9.19 -6.71 10.45
C ASP A 305 8.17 -5.61 10.16
N PHE A 306 7.36 -5.87 9.14
CA PHE A 306 6.09 -5.22 8.88
C PHE A 306 5.12 -6.26 8.32
N VAL A 307 3.83 -5.93 8.20
CA VAL A 307 2.79 -6.87 7.75
C VAL A 307 2.08 -6.33 6.52
N LEU A 308 1.92 -7.19 5.51
CA LEU A 308 1.01 -6.96 4.38
C LEU A 308 -0.06 -8.05 4.39
N ARG A 309 -1.32 -7.67 4.54
CA ARG A 309 -2.44 -8.61 4.67
C ARG A 309 -3.51 -8.36 3.61
N ARG A 310 -3.89 -9.43 2.91
CA ARG A 310 -4.91 -9.41 1.86
C ARG A 310 -6.33 -9.29 2.44
N ILE A 311 -7.21 -8.61 1.71
CA ILE A 311 -8.64 -8.40 2.06
C ILE A 311 -9.63 -9.07 1.11
#